data_AF-A0A067PF26-F1
#
_entry.id   AF-A0A067PF26-F1
#
_cell.length_a   1.000
_cell.length_b   1.000
_cell.length_c   1.000
_cell.angle_alpha   90.00
_cell.angle_beta   90.00
_cell.angle_gamma   90.00
#
_symmetry.space_group_name_H-M   'P 1'
#
loop_
_entity.id
_entity.type
_entity.pdbx_description
1 polymer ?
#
loop_
_entity_poly.entity_id
_entity_poly.type
_entity_poly.pdbx_seq_one_letter_code
_entity_poly.pdbx_strand_id
1 'polypeptide(L)'
;MSLLSDLSLDAAFHPLPSQSLSPQHDAVPSFGLGPGTNMDVIFQVFQISEAFQTAARFDAEDKHVLNMVQNHREISALLSLLGLPNSRADPKGIGKRMIGGGFLLRSEAVLRHFNWTMASYKHKSVWYAWCEDMAAMEWSFQIPSVTANTYGLYKTWCGIRFMWAKGGPIETGLSPKADNTGFDEQQGARLCQSHIIYARQQRTTLNLHLTTARS
;
A
#
# COMPACT_ATOMS: atom_id res chain seq x y z
N MET A 1 54.76 2.75 -26.75
CA MET A 1 53.47 3.40 -27.04
C MET A 1 52.51 2.90 -25.96
N SER A 2 52.29 3.59 -24.84
CA SER A 2 51.60 4.89 -24.70
C SER A 2 50.33 4.90 -25.56
N LEU A 3 49.13 5.16 -25.04
CA LEU A 3 48.77 5.92 -23.85
C LEU A 3 47.24 5.77 -23.63
N LEU A 4 46.81 6.01 -22.39
CA LEU A 4 45.50 6.53 -21.98
C LEU A 4 44.32 5.53 -21.90
N SER A 5 43.55 5.45 -20.80
CA SER A 5 43.69 5.97 -19.43
C SER A 5 42.44 5.55 -18.66
N ASP A 6 42.65 5.30 -17.37
CA ASP A 6 41.80 5.67 -16.25
C ASP A 6 40.31 5.35 -16.29
N LEU A 7 39.91 4.40 -15.45
CA LEU A 7 38.97 4.71 -14.38
C LEU A 7 39.26 3.81 -13.17
N SER A 8 39.92 4.45 -12.21
CA SER A 8 40.21 4.00 -10.85
C SER A 8 38.95 3.46 -10.16
N LEU A 9 39.06 2.26 -9.60
CA LEU A 9 38.05 1.63 -8.77
C LEU A 9 38.55 1.63 -7.31
N ASP A 10 38.87 2.82 -6.81
CA ASP A 10 39.17 3.06 -5.39
C ASP A 10 38.49 4.35 -4.95
N ALA A 11 37.30 4.20 -4.38
CA ALA A 11 36.67 5.21 -3.55
C ALA A 11 36.23 4.56 -2.24
N ALA A 12 37.20 4.49 -1.33
CA ALA A 12 37.06 4.71 0.11
C ALA A 12 35.77 4.19 0.78
N PHE A 13 35.78 2.92 1.18
CA PHE A 13 35.04 2.50 2.37
C PHE A 13 35.77 3.05 3.61
N HIS A 14 35.39 4.26 4.04
CA HIS A 14 35.66 4.70 5.40
C HIS A 14 34.66 4.00 6.33
N PRO A 15 35.08 3.15 7.28
CA PRO A 15 34.20 2.71 8.34
C PRO A 15 33.91 3.91 9.24
N LEU A 16 32.64 4.32 9.30
CA LEU A 16 32.17 5.26 10.31
C LEU A 16 32.47 4.70 11.71
N PRO A 17 32.92 5.53 12.67
CA PRO A 17 33.32 5.07 13.99
C PRO A 17 32.13 4.43 14.70
N SER A 18 32.38 3.25 15.26
CA SER A 18 31.47 2.52 16.13
C SER A 18 31.19 3.33 17.39
N GLN A 19 30.19 4.21 17.34
CA GLN A 19 29.65 4.82 18.53
C GLN A 19 28.79 3.78 19.25
N SER A 20 29.40 3.19 20.28
CA SER A 20 28.73 2.50 21.36
C SER A 20 27.70 3.44 21.98
N LEU A 21 26.44 3.34 21.53
CA LEU A 21 25.31 3.95 22.22
C LEU A 21 25.00 3.11 23.46
N SER A 22 25.51 3.56 24.60
CA SER A 22 24.96 3.17 25.90
C SER A 22 23.47 3.53 25.94
N PRO A 23 22.63 2.79 26.69
CA PRO A 23 21.21 3.06 26.76
C PRO A 23 20.97 4.33 27.59
N GLN A 24 21.04 5.49 26.94
CA GLN A 24 20.42 6.69 27.48
C GLN A 24 18.92 6.52 27.33
N HIS A 25 18.23 6.50 28.48
CA HIS A 25 16.80 6.70 28.58
C HIS A 25 16.48 8.08 28.01
N ASP A 26 16.30 8.16 26.69
CA ASP A 26 15.86 9.38 26.04
C ASP A 26 14.43 9.68 26.50
N ALA A 27 14.33 10.70 27.34
CA ALA A 27 13.08 11.33 27.68
C ALA A 27 12.43 11.83 26.38
N VAL A 28 11.38 11.12 25.95
CA VAL A 28 10.51 11.55 24.86
C VAL A 28 10.09 12.99 25.16
N PRO A 29 10.32 13.97 24.25
CA PRO A 29 9.88 15.33 24.50
C PRO A 29 8.38 15.30 24.77
N SER A 30 7.99 15.78 25.95
CA SER A 30 6.58 15.88 26.34
C SER A 30 5.96 17.04 25.56
N PHE A 31 5.61 16.79 24.30
CA PHE A 31 4.98 17.75 23.38
C PHE A 31 3.55 18.12 23.80
N GLY A 32 3.28 18.46 25.06
CA GLY A 32 1.95 18.91 25.52
C GLY A 32 0.77 17.99 25.15
N LEU A 33 1.04 16.76 24.74
CA LEU A 33 0.03 15.80 24.31
C LEU A 33 -0.67 15.31 25.57
N GLY A 34 -1.97 15.50 25.64
CA GLY A 34 -2.75 15.19 26.82
C GLY A 34 -4.17 14.77 26.47
N PRO A 35 -4.97 14.40 27.48
CA PRO A 35 -6.39 14.14 27.29
C PRO A 35 -7.05 15.35 26.60
N GLY A 36 -7.64 15.14 25.42
CA GLY A 36 -8.31 16.21 24.65
C GLY A 36 -7.48 16.82 23.52
N THR A 37 -6.24 16.37 23.28
CA THR A 37 -5.48 16.80 22.10
C THR A 37 -6.19 16.41 20.81
N ASN A 38 -6.40 17.38 19.91
CA ASN A 38 -6.95 17.15 18.57
C ASN A 38 -5.90 16.51 17.63
N MET A 39 -6.37 15.73 16.66
CA MET A 39 -5.56 15.11 15.60
C MET A 39 -4.67 16.09 14.85
N ASP A 40 -5.11 17.33 14.62
CA ASP A 40 -4.31 18.34 13.92
C ASP A 40 -2.98 18.65 14.65
N VAL A 41 -3.04 18.72 15.99
CA VAL A 41 -1.85 18.92 16.83
C VAL A 41 -0.95 17.69 16.76
N ILE A 42 -1.54 16.49 16.74
CA ILE A 42 -0.78 15.24 16.57
C ILE A 42 -0.05 15.27 15.22
N PHE A 43 -0.71 15.64 14.13
CA PHE A 43 -0.07 15.74 12.82
C PHE A 43 1.05 16.78 12.77
N GLN A 44 0.88 17.91 13.46
CA GLN A 44 1.94 18.91 13.58
C GLN A 44 3.16 18.35 14.33
N VAL A 45 2.96 17.67 15.45
CA VAL A 45 4.04 17.06 16.24
C VAL A 45 4.79 15.99 15.43
N PHE A 46 4.06 15.19 14.65
CA PHE A 46 4.62 14.16 13.78
C PHE A 46 5.03 14.68 12.40
N GLN A 47 4.94 15.99 12.15
CA GLN A 47 5.30 16.66 10.89
C GLN A 47 4.63 16.04 9.65
N ILE A 48 3.36 15.64 9.77
CA ILE A 48 2.59 15.05 8.68
C ILE A 48 2.09 16.16 7.74
N SER A 49 2.57 16.16 6.49
CA SER A 49 2.24 17.18 5.50
C SER A 49 0.77 17.14 5.06
N GLU A 50 0.22 18.28 4.67
CA GLU A 50 -1.15 18.40 4.16
C GLU A 50 -1.38 17.57 2.88
N ALA A 51 -0.37 17.47 2.02
CA ALA A 51 -0.42 16.63 0.83
C ALA A 51 -0.64 15.16 1.19
N PHE A 52 0.06 14.66 2.21
CA PHE A 52 -0.06 13.29 2.70
C PHE A 52 -1.42 13.06 3.38
N GLN A 53 -1.89 14.03 4.16
CA GLN A 53 -3.24 14.01 4.76
C GLN A 53 -4.34 13.93 3.69
N THR A 54 -4.19 14.69 2.61
CA THR A 54 -5.14 14.70 1.48
C THR A 54 -5.16 13.34 0.79
N ALA A 55 -3.99 12.77 0.52
CA ALA A 55 -3.88 11.48 -0.16
C ALA A 55 -4.43 10.30 0.69
N ALA A 56 -4.40 10.42 2.03
CA ALA A 56 -4.96 9.43 2.95
C ALA A 56 -6.48 9.54 3.16
N ARG A 57 -7.14 10.58 2.66
CA ARG A 57 -8.57 10.85 2.92
C ARG A 57 -9.45 9.96 2.06
N PHE A 58 -10.35 9.20 2.70
CA PHE A 58 -11.29 8.32 2.02
C PHE A 58 -12.19 9.08 1.05
N ASP A 59 -12.14 8.69 -0.22
CA ASP A 59 -13.12 9.04 -1.24
C ASP A 59 -14.07 7.85 -1.48
N ALA A 60 -15.37 8.08 -1.28
CA ALA A 60 -16.42 7.08 -1.43
C ALA A 60 -17.00 7.02 -2.85
N GLU A 61 -16.85 8.10 -3.63
CA GLU A 61 -17.39 8.20 -4.99
C GLU A 61 -16.47 7.47 -5.98
N ASP A 62 -15.19 7.35 -5.62
CA ASP A 62 -14.20 6.67 -6.42
C ASP A 62 -14.31 5.14 -6.37
N LYS A 63 -14.61 4.56 -7.54
CA LYS A 63 -14.74 3.12 -7.73
C LYS A 63 -13.51 2.51 -8.43
N HIS A 64 -12.56 3.33 -8.87
CA HIS A 64 -11.40 2.88 -9.61
C HIS A 64 -10.38 2.23 -8.65
N VAL A 65 -9.89 1.04 -9.00
CA VAL A 65 -9.06 0.25 -8.08
C VAL A 65 -7.77 0.99 -7.75
N LEU A 66 -7.14 1.67 -8.73
CA LEU A 66 -5.89 2.41 -8.51
C LEU A 66 -6.03 3.43 -7.37
N ASN A 67 -7.04 4.28 -7.44
CA ASN A 67 -7.24 5.35 -6.48
C ASN A 67 -7.61 4.77 -5.12
N MET A 68 -8.47 3.75 -5.07
CA MET A 68 -8.80 3.04 -3.83
C MET A 68 -7.58 2.42 -3.15
N VAL A 69 -6.66 1.87 -3.93
CA VAL A 69 -5.42 1.23 -3.47
C VAL A 69 -4.42 2.28 -2.99
N GLN A 70 -4.25 3.38 -3.72
CA GLN A 70 -3.40 4.49 -3.32
C GLN A 70 -3.88 5.11 -2.02
N ASN A 71 -5.16 5.49 -1.94
CA ASN A 71 -5.78 6.00 -0.70
C ASN A 71 -5.55 5.07 0.50
N HIS A 72 -5.74 3.76 0.29
CA HIS A 72 -5.53 2.76 1.33
C HIS A 72 -4.05 2.62 1.75
N ARG A 73 -3.13 2.68 0.77
CA ARG A 73 -1.69 2.68 1.02
C ARG A 73 -1.27 3.90 1.84
N GLU A 74 -1.77 5.08 1.49
CA GLU A 74 -1.45 6.33 2.19
C GLU A 74 -1.97 6.33 3.63
N ILE A 75 -3.23 5.94 3.87
CA ILE A 75 -3.74 5.86 5.24
C ILE A 75 -3.01 4.77 6.05
N SER A 76 -2.60 3.67 5.43
CA SER A 76 -1.81 2.61 6.08
C SER A 76 -0.39 3.10 6.43
N ALA A 77 0.23 3.89 5.57
CA ALA A 77 1.53 4.52 5.82
C ALA A 77 1.41 5.58 6.93
N LEU A 78 0.33 6.37 6.93
CA LEU A 78 0.02 7.34 7.98
C LEU A 78 -0.10 6.69 9.36
N LEU A 79 -0.84 5.58 9.47
CA LEU A 79 -0.91 4.81 10.72
C LEU A 79 0.49 4.38 11.18
N SER A 80 1.34 3.92 10.25
CA SER A 80 2.72 3.50 10.54
C SER A 80 3.59 4.66 11.05
N LEU A 81 3.48 5.85 10.46
CA LEU A 81 4.21 7.05 10.89
C LEU A 81 3.80 7.48 12.30
N LEU A 82 2.53 7.29 12.66
CA LEU A 82 2.03 7.49 14.02
C LEU A 82 2.39 6.32 14.97
N GLY A 83 3.13 5.31 14.49
CA GLY A 83 3.52 4.09 15.20
C GLY A 83 2.36 3.17 15.56
N LEU A 84 1.24 3.30 14.86
CA LEU A 84 0.15 2.34 14.88
C LEU A 84 0.45 1.22 13.87
N PRO A 85 -0.10 0.01 14.07
CA PRO A 85 0.08 -1.08 13.11
C PRO A 85 -0.51 -0.71 11.75
N ASN A 86 0.19 -1.11 10.69
CA ASN A 86 -0.25 -0.97 9.31
C ASN A 86 -1.33 -2.00 8.95
N SER A 87 -1.86 -1.91 7.73
CA SER A 87 -2.96 -2.78 7.25
C SER A 87 -2.63 -4.28 7.23
N ARG A 88 -1.36 -4.67 7.11
CA ARG A 88 -0.94 -6.09 7.18
C ARG A 88 -0.93 -6.60 8.62
N ALA A 89 -0.39 -5.80 9.55
CA ALA A 89 -0.31 -6.16 10.96
C ALA A 89 -1.67 -6.05 11.68
N ASP A 90 -2.50 -5.12 11.25
CA ASP A 90 -3.85 -4.89 11.80
C ASP A 90 -4.83 -4.50 10.70
N PRO A 91 -5.35 -5.48 9.94
CA PRO A 91 -6.33 -5.20 8.90
C PRO A 91 -7.66 -4.68 9.47
N LYS A 92 -7.90 -4.79 10.78
CA LYS A 92 -9.15 -4.35 11.40
C LYS A 92 -9.08 -2.89 11.88
N GLY A 93 -7.90 -2.29 11.97
CA GLY A 93 -7.71 -0.92 12.46
C GLY A 93 -8.03 -0.74 13.95
N ILE A 94 -7.87 -1.78 14.75
CA ILE A 94 -8.13 -1.77 16.21
C ILE A 94 -6.88 -1.42 17.04
N GLY A 95 -5.76 -1.15 16.36
CA GLY A 95 -4.47 -0.80 16.92
C GLY A 95 -4.53 0.42 17.83
N LYS A 96 -3.65 0.41 18.83
CA LYS A 96 -3.52 1.48 19.81
C LYS A 96 -2.06 1.66 20.21
N ARG A 97 -1.69 2.89 20.52
CA ARG A 97 -0.34 3.25 20.95
C ARG A 97 -0.43 4.32 22.04
N MET A 98 0.36 4.15 23.09
CA MET A 98 0.62 5.22 24.05
C MET A 98 1.62 6.20 23.45
N ILE A 99 1.28 7.48 23.44
CA ILE A 99 2.17 8.59 23.04
C ILE A 99 2.42 9.50 24.26
N GLY A 100 3.18 10.59 24.07
CA GLY A 100 3.57 11.50 25.15
C GLY A 100 2.41 11.96 26.04
N GLY A 101 2.70 12.23 27.31
CA GLY A 101 1.73 12.71 28.31
C GLY A 101 0.60 11.72 28.63
N GLY A 102 0.81 10.42 28.39
CA GLY A 102 -0.15 9.38 28.73
C GLY A 102 -1.37 9.31 27.80
N PHE A 103 -1.33 9.99 26.66
CA PHE A 103 -2.41 9.94 25.69
C PHE A 103 -2.41 8.59 24.93
N LEU A 104 -3.58 7.97 24.81
CA LEU A 104 -3.77 6.75 24.04
C LEU A 104 -4.30 7.07 22.65
N LEU A 105 -3.44 7.00 21.65
CA LEU A 105 -3.82 7.13 20.25
C LEU A 105 -4.39 5.79 19.74
N ARG A 106 -5.51 5.85 19.01
CA ARG A 106 -6.21 4.68 18.45
C ARG A 106 -6.31 4.81 16.94
N SER A 107 -6.07 3.74 16.21
CA SER A 107 -6.25 3.68 14.76
C SER A 107 -7.64 4.14 14.34
N GLU A 108 -8.69 3.72 15.05
CA GLU A 108 -10.06 4.16 14.81
C GLU A 108 -10.23 5.69 14.82
N ALA A 109 -9.57 6.40 15.73
CA ALA A 109 -9.68 7.86 15.82
C ALA A 109 -9.01 8.54 14.61
N VAL A 110 -7.84 8.02 14.21
CA VAL A 110 -7.13 8.47 13.00
C VAL A 110 -7.96 8.21 11.75
N LEU A 111 -8.47 6.99 11.60
CA LEU A 111 -9.31 6.59 10.47
C LEU A 111 -10.55 7.48 10.35
N ARG A 112 -11.25 7.72 11.47
CA ARG A 112 -12.44 8.58 11.50
C ARG A 112 -12.13 10.01 11.06
N HIS A 113 -10.98 10.56 11.47
CA HIS A 113 -10.56 11.90 11.05
C HIS A 113 -10.40 12.01 9.52
N PHE A 114 -10.02 10.93 8.85
CA PHE A 114 -9.89 10.86 7.39
C PHE A 114 -11.13 10.31 6.67
N ASN A 115 -12.31 10.36 7.31
CA ASN A 115 -13.58 9.82 6.79
C ASN A 115 -13.60 8.32 6.51
N TRP A 116 -12.67 7.55 7.09
CA TRP A 116 -12.72 6.10 7.03
C TRP A 116 -13.63 5.54 8.12
N THR A 117 -14.39 4.51 7.77
CA THR A 117 -14.99 3.62 8.76
C THR A 117 -14.06 2.43 9.00
N MET A 118 -14.15 1.83 10.18
CA MET A 118 -13.44 0.57 10.47
C MET A 118 -13.80 -0.54 9.47
N ALA A 119 -15.06 -0.57 9.01
CA ALA A 119 -15.53 -1.52 8.02
C ALA A 119 -14.91 -1.28 6.64
N SER A 120 -14.86 -0.02 6.18
CA SER A 120 -14.25 0.32 4.88
C SER A 120 -12.74 0.07 4.89
N TYR A 121 -12.05 0.43 5.98
CA TYR A 121 -10.63 0.11 6.16
C TYR A 121 -10.39 -1.39 6.10
N LYS A 122 -11.14 -2.18 6.87
CA LYS A 122 -11.05 -3.65 6.86
C LYS A 122 -11.26 -4.24 5.47
N HIS A 123 -12.30 -3.81 4.76
CA HIS A 123 -12.58 -4.32 3.42
C HIS A 123 -11.44 -4.01 2.46
N LYS A 124 -10.91 -2.78 2.46
CA LYS A 124 -9.80 -2.40 1.59
C LYS A 124 -8.49 -3.06 1.98
N SER A 125 -8.19 -3.26 3.27
CA SER A 125 -7.00 -4.01 3.71
C SER A 125 -7.01 -5.44 3.19
N VAL A 126 -8.16 -6.12 3.24
CA VAL A 126 -8.30 -7.48 2.71
C VAL A 126 -8.18 -7.49 1.18
N TRP A 127 -8.75 -6.52 0.48
CA TRP A 127 -8.65 -6.43 -0.99
C TRP A 127 -7.25 -6.11 -1.46
N TYR A 128 -6.58 -5.16 -0.80
CA TYR A 128 -5.20 -4.79 -1.07
C TYR A 128 -4.29 -6.01 -0.98
N ALA A 129 -4.31 -6.71 0.16
CA ALA A 129 -3.48 -7.90 0.37
C ALA A 129 -3.78 -8.99 -0.66
N TRP A 130 -5.07 -9.22 -0.96
CA TRP A 130 -5.45 -10.21 -1.96
C TRP A 130 -4.98 -9.84 -3.38
N CYS A 131 -5.08 -8.57 -3.79
CA CYS A 131 -4.59 -8.11 -5.09
C CYS A 131 -3.07 -8.22 -5.17
N GLU A 132 -2.37 -7.87 -4.10
CA GLU A 132 -0.92 -7.99 -3.99
C GLU A 132 -0.47 -9.45 -4.12
N ASP A 133 -1.10 -10.37 -3.39
CA ASP A 133 -0.87 -11.81 -3.52
C ASP A 133 -1.16 -12.29 -4.95
N MET A 134 -2.26 -11.83 -5.54
CA MET A 134 -2.67 -12.21 -6.89
C MET A 134 -1.71 -11.70 -7.97
N ALA A 135 -1.13 -10.51 -7.79
CA ALA A 135 -0.12 -9.96 -8.68
C ALA A 135 1.17 -10.79 -8.69
N ALA A 136 1.50 -11.45 -7.57
CA ALA A 136 2.64 -12.35 -7.43
C ALA A 136 2.39 -13.77 -7.97
N MET A 137 1.18 -14.08 -8.42
CA MET A 137 0.82 -15.39 -8.95
C MET A 137 1.07 -15.50 -10.46
N GLU A 138 1.38 -16.71 -10.91
CA GLU A 138 1.48 -17.05 -12.32
C GLU A 138 0.16 -17.64 -12.85
N TRP A 139 -0.17 -17.27 -14.08
CA TRP A 139 -1.31 -17.85 -14.78
C TRP A 139 -0.86 -19.09 -15.54
N SER A 140 -1.30 -20.26 -15.09
CA SER A 140 -0.82 -21.56 -15.58
C SER A 140 -1.66 -22.15 -16.72
N PHE A 141 -2.82 -21.57 -17.02
CA PHE A 141 -3.69 -22.05 -18.09
C PHE A 141 -3.35 -21.36 -19.42
N GLN A 142 -3.43 -22.08 -20.54
CA GLN A 142 -3.50 -21.42 -21.84
C GLN A 142 -4.64 -20.39 -21.81
N ILE A 143 -4.42 -19.20 -22.39
CA ILE A 143 -5.37 -18.08 -22.37
C ILE A 143 -6.77 -18.66 -22.62
N PRO A 144 -7.68 -18.62 -21.62
CA PRO A 144 -8.81 -19.52 -21.67
C PRO A 144 -9.74 -19.12 -22.81
N SER A 145 -9.89 -20.00 -23.80
CA SER A 145 -11.12 -20.11 -24.59
C SER A 145 -12.27 -20.70 -23.75
N VAL A 146 -11.99 -21.03 -22.48
CA VAL A 146 -12.78 -21.86 -21.58
C VAL A 146 -13.70 -21.01 -20.72
N THR A 147 -14.95 -20.86 -21.15
CA THR A 147 -16.07 -20.18 -20.47
C THR A 147 -15.89 -18.66 -20.22
N ALA A 148 -17.00 -17.92 -20.23
CA ALA A 148 -17.00 -16.48 -19.96
C ALA A 148 -16.38 -16.14 -18.59
N ASN A 149 -16.49 -17.05 -17.61
CA ASN A 149 -16.05 -16.80 -16.24
C ASN A 149 -14.52 -16.80 -16.08
N THR A 150 -13.84 -17.81 -16.63
CA THR A 150 -12.37 -17.90 -16.57
C THR A 150 -11.73 -16.75 -17.34
N TYR A 151 -12.31 -16.37 -18.48
CA TYR A 151 -11.84 -15.22 -19.25
C TYR A 151 -12.03 -13.88 -18.51
N GLY A 152 -13.14 -13.72 -17.78
CA GLY A 152 -13.36 -12.56 -16.89
C GLY A 152 -12.33 -12.46 -15.78
N LEU A 153 -12.00 -13.60 -15.14
CA LEU A 153 -10.97 -13.67 -14.10
C LEU A 153 -9.57 -13.37 -14.67
N TYR A 154 -9.25 -13.92 -15.85
CA TYR A 154 -7.98 -13.65 -16.54
C TYR A 154 -7.79 -12.15 -16.82
N LYS A 155 -8.80 -11.48 -17.39
CA LYS A 155 -8.77 -10.02 -17.60
C LYS A 155 -8.51 -9.25 -16.30
N THR A 156 -9.18 -9.65 -15.23
CA THR A 156 -8.99 -9.03 -13.91
C THR A 156 -7.56 -9.22 -13.41
N TRP A 157 -7.02 -10.44 -13.53
CA TRP A 157 -5.64 -10.78 -13.16
C TRP A 157 -4.61 -9.96 -13.96
N CYS A 158 -4.76 -9.87 -15.28
CA CYS A 158 -3.90 -9.05 -16.15
C CYS A 158 -3.85 -7.59 -15.68
N GLY A 159 -5.01 -6.98 -15.41
CA GLY A 159 -5.06 -5.61 -14.90
C GLY A 159 -4.40 -5.46 -13.53
N ILE A 160 -4.58 -6.43 -12.61
CA ILE A 160 -3.96 -6.41 -11.29
C ILE A 160 -2.43 -6.51 -11.43
N ARG A 161 -1.94 -7.45 -12.23
CA ARG A 161 -0.51 -7.59 -12.51
C ARG A 161 0.11 -6.33 -13.09
N PHE A 162 -0.59 -5.67 -14.02
CA PHE A 162 -0.13 -4.40 -14.56
C PHE A 162 -0.03 -3.32 -13.48
N MET A 163 -1.06 -3.17 -12.64
CA MET A 163 -1.08 -2.15 -11.58
C MET A 163 0.05 -2.33 -10.57
N TRP A 164 0.40 -3.58 -10.23
CA TRP A 164 1.43 -3.95 -9.27
C TRP A 164 2.81 -4.25 -9.88
N ALA A 165 2.98 -4.10 -11.19
CA ALA A 165 4.29 -4.27 -11.82
C ALA A 165 5.30 -3.25 -11.29
N LYS A 166 6.59 -3.61 -11.27
CA LYS A 166 7.67 -2.67 -10.94
C LYS A 166 7.66 -1.50 -11.94
N GLY A 167 7.67 -0.27 -11.44
CA GLY A 167 7.46 0.94 -12.24
C GLY A 167 6.02 1.14 -12.73
N GLY A 168 5.06 0.36 -12.23
CA GLY A 168 3.66 0.42 -12.60
C GLY A 168 2.87 1.56 -11.92
N PRO A 169 1.56 1.64 -12.17
CA PRO A 169 0.66 2.68 -11.65
C PRO A 169 0.71 2.91 -10.14
N ILE A 170 0.84 1.85 -9.34
CA ILE A 170 0.85 1.97 -7.87
C ILE A 170 2.16 2.62 -7.37
N GLU A 171 3.29 2.35 -8.02
CA GLU A 171 4.58 2.95 -7.66
C GLU A 171 4.71 4.38 -8.18
N THR A 172 4.22 4.64 -9.39
CA THR A 172 4.41 5.92 -10.09
C THR A 172 3.33 6.94 -9.82
N GLY A 173 2.16 6.51 -9.33
CA GLY A 173 0.99 7.38 -9.19
C GLY A 173 0.25 7.65 -10.50
N LEU A 174 0.73 7.10 -11.62
CA LEU A 174 0.20 7.41 -12.95
C LEU A 174 -0.99 6.51 -13.30
N SER A 175 -2.07 7.13 -13.77
CA SER A 175 -3.24 6.40 -14.24
C SER A 175 -2.94 5.64 -15.54
N PRO A 176 -3.34 4.36 -15.65
CA PRO A 176 -3.27 3.60 -16.90
C PRO A 176 -4.12 4.26 -17.99
N LYS A 177 -3.65 4.19 -19.24
CA LYS A 177 -4.36 4.76 -20.40
C LYS A 177 -5.14 3.66 -21.12
N ALA A 178 -6.37 3.95 -21.51
CA ALA A 178 -7.29 2.96 -22.09
C ALA A 178 -7.18 2.84 -23.63
N ASP A 179 -6.49 3.78 -24.27
CA ASP A 179 -6.80 4.23 -25.61
C ASP A 179 -5.71 3.96 -26.67
N ASN A 180 -4.57 3.32 -26.35
CA ASN A 180 -3.62 2.80 -27.36
C ASN A 180 -2.49 1.89 -26.81
N THR A 181 -2.75 1.14 -25.74
CA THR A 181 -1.73 0.42 -24.97
C THR A 181 -1.97 -1.09 -24.93
N GLY A 182 -1.00 -1.85 -24.41
CA GLY A 182 -1.05 -3.32 -24.32
C GLY A 182 -2.27 -3.83 -23.55
N PHE A 183 -2.64 -5.09 -23.79
CA PHE A 183 -3.86 -5.71 -23.23
C PHE A 183 -3.98 -5.55 -21.70
N ASP A 184 -2.89 -5.78 -20.96
CA ASP A 184 -2.88 -5.72 -19.50
C ASP A 184 -3.13 -4.30 -18.97
N GLU A 185 -2.58 -3.28 -19.65
CA GLU A 185 -2.81 -1.87 -19.30
C GLU A 185 -4.27 -1.48 -19.52
N GLN A 186 -4.87 -1.90 -20.64
CA GLN A 186 -6.29 -1.66 -20.90
C GLN A 186 -7.18 -2.31 -19.84
N GLN A 187 -6.80 -3.50 -19.35
CA GLN A 187 -7.52 -4.11 -18.23
C GLN A 187 -7.31 -3.30 -16.95
N GLY A 188 -6.09 -2.85 -16.66
CA GLY A 188 -5.76 -1.98 -15.53
C GLY A 188 -6.61 -0.70 -15.52
N ALA A 189 -6.78 -0.04 -16.66
CA ALA A 189 -7.60 1.17 -16.82
C ALA A 189 -9.10 0.96 -16.61
N ARG A 190 -9.57 -0.29 -16.64
CA ARG A 190 -10.98 -0.65 -16.45
C ARG A 190 -11.23 -1.25 -15.08
N LEU A 191 -10.19 -1.49 -14.28
CA LEU A 191 -10.34 -2.15 -13.00
C LEU A 191 -11.10 -1.27 -12.01
N CYS A 192 -12.17 -1.86 -11.49
CA CYS A 192 -13.04 -1.23 -10.53
C CYS A 192 -13.43 -2.24 -9.46
N GLN A 193 -14.04 -1.76 -8.38
CA GLN A 193 -14.40 -2.58 -7.23
C GLN A 193 -15.19 -3.87 -7.59
N SER A 194 -16.11 -3.82 -8.56
CA SER A 194 -16.91 -5.00 -8.94
C SER A 194 -16.07 -6.10 -9.58
N HIS A 195 -15.00 -5.76 -10.32
CA HIS A 195 -14.06 -6.73 -10.88
C HIS A 195 -13.34 -7.50 -9.77
N ILE A 196 -12.91 -6.82 -8.71
CA ILE A 196 -12.25 -7.45 -7.56
C ILE A 196 -13.20 -8.38 -6.80
N ILE A 197 -14.44 -7.93 -6.55
CA ILE A 197 -15.47 -8.75 -5.89
C ILE A 197 -15.74 -10.01 -6.71
N TYR A 198 -15.94 -9.85 -8.01
CA TYR A 198 -16.17 -10.97 -8.93
C TYR A 198 -15.01 -11.96 -8.91
N ALA A 199 -13.77 -11.48 -9.07
CA ALA A 199 -12.60 -12.35 -9.13
C ALA A 199 -12.37 -13.14 -7.83
N ARG A 200 -12.63 -12.54 -6.67
CA ARG A 200 -12.58 -13.25 -5.37
C ARG A 200 -13.61 -14.37 -5.27
N GLN A 201 -14.84 -14.13 -5.74
CA GLN A 201 -15.90 -15.15 -5.78
C GLN A 201 -15.51 -16.29 -6.72
N GLN A 202 -15.08 -15.97 -7.95
CA GLN A 202 -14.73 -16.97 -8.95
C GLN A 202 -13.51 -17.81 -8.57
N ARG A 203 -12.48 -17.22 -7.94
CA ARG A 203 -11.32 -17.99 -7.46
C ARG A 203 -11.73 -19.10 -6.49
N THR A 204 -12.70 -18.82 -5.61
CA THR A 204 -13.22 -19.80 -4.66
C THR A 204 -13.95 -20.93 -5.39
N THR A 205 -14.72 -20.60 -6.42
CA THR A 205 -15.52 -21.56 -7.19
C THR A 205 -14.69 -22.42 -8.14
N LEU A 206 -13.67 -21.83 -8.78
CA LEU A 206 -12.94 -22.48 -9.87
C LEU A 206 -11.76 -23.35 -9.40
N ASN A 207 -11.44 -23.39 -8.10
CA ASN A 207 -10.27 -24.10 -7.54
C ASN A 207 -8.99 -23.89 -8.38
N LEU A 208 -8.84 -22.71 -8.98
CA LEU A 208 -7.73 -22.44 -9.88
C LEU A 208 -6.43 -22.44 -9.08
N HIS A 209 -5.55 -23.39 -9.42
CA HIS A 209 -4.16 -23.40 -8.98
C HIS A 209 -3.40 -22.28 -9.71
N LEU A 210 -3.65 -21.04 -9.27
CA LEU A 210 -2.65 -20.00 -9.36
C LEU A 210 -1.48 -20.47 -8.48
N THR A 211 -0.43 -20.98 -9.11
CA THR A 211 0.76 -21.43 -8.41
C THR A 211 1.55 -20.21 -7.99
N THR A 212 1.97 -20.18 -6.72
CA THR A 212 2.96 -19.22 -6.25
C THR A 212 4.20 -19.38 -7.11
N ALA A 213 4.69 -18.31 -7.73
CA ALA A 213 5.94 -18.35 -8.48
C ALA A 213 7.01 -18.95 -7.55
N ARG A 214 7.59 -20.10 -7.94
CA ARG A 214 8.75 -20.64 -7.21
C ARG A 214 9.88 -19.65 -7.45
N SER A 215 10.33 -19.02 -6.37
CA SER A 215 11.57 -18.22 -6.36
C SER A 215 12.78 -19.11 -6.58
#